data_AF-A0A0L0V7Q7-F1
#
_entry.id   AF-A0A0L0V7Q7-F1
#
_cell.length_a   1.000
_cell.length_b   1.000
_cell.length_c   1.000
_cell.angle_alpha   90.00
_cell.angle_beta   90.00
_cell.angle_gamma   90.00
#
_symmetry.space_group_name_H-M   'P 1'
#
loop_
_entity.id
_entity.type
_entity.pdbx_description
1 polymer ?
#
loop_
_entity_poly.entity_id
_entity_poly.type
_entity_poly.pdbx_seq_one_letter_code
_entity_poly.pdbx_strand_id
1 'polypeptide(L)'
;MAEENILQYCNLLSEFFILSAVPNSATIRSPITQLPEFAPKSANSVQAALHLRKLLDHLTEWVHEFTNLGENSNCLKEFLDNARFKFLTTIGTYWVKDAKVFHLLEDWVHPERSEDESQPVGTTMYLKQMYNFQRYMMLNSYVLSGGDAQAGLQIMGNQANPKLRASIPASDTRKAQSAFLDGLYGFLDGLVHIAFTSAKGRLVQPDTTRTSSIELGNHIIFYRFQIWNICLLLTISNLSNFTTVYIPRLFKQFSEAFLSDMTNDLETLMDVVEQLDTLLLGDYIKRKAEIISEIIQTGVLSGKVDWLTAPKPTGLNSFSIPSTQNGGESLVKIVLTNLVKELAQQCLEAFGSVEKFGMGGMLQATLEIEFIHQTLSAFITPEADLSMQGIYQKITSAYQRSPAQGEK
;
A
#
# COMPACT_ATOMS: atom_id res chain seq x y z
N MET A 1 13.57 -42.51 39.59
CA MET A 1 13.96 -41.29 40.33
C MET A 1 14.50 -40.18 39.44
N ALA A 2 15.60 -40.34 38.70
CA ALA A 2 16.08 -39.29 37.77
C ALA A 2 15.09 -39.04 36.60
N GLU A 3 14.69 -40.12 35.91
CA GLU A 3 13.68 -40.12 34.84
C GLU A 3 12.32 -39.54 35.29
N GLU A 4 11.86 -39.88 36.50
CA GLU A 4 10.62 -39.35 37.10
C GLU A 4 10.70 -37.84 37.35
N ASN A 5 11.84 -37.34 37.85
CA ASN A 5 12.06 -35.91 38.08
C ASN A 5 12.10 -35.13 36.76
N ILE A 6 12.69 -35.71 35.71
CA ILE A 6 12.73 -35.10 34.37
C ILE A 6 11.31 -35.05 33.78
N LEU A 7 10.56 -36.14 33.86
CA LEU A 7 9.17 -36.18 33.43
C LEU A 7 8.32 -35.14 34.18
N GLN A 8 8.52 -35.01 35.49
CA GLN A 8 7.82 -34.01 36.29
C GLN A 8 8.18 -32.58 35.87
N TYR A 9 9.45 -32.30 35.56
CA TYR A 9 9.87 -30.99 35.08
C TYR A 9 9.32 -30.68 33.68
N CYS A 10 9.37 -31.64 32.75
CA CYS A 10 8.73 -31.53 31.43
C CYS A 10 7.23 -31.27 31.57
N ASN A 11 6.55 -31.94 32.50
CA ASN A 11 5.12 -31.75 32.76
C ASN A 11 4.83 -30.34 33.30
N LEU A 12 5.62 -29.84 34.25
CA LEU A 12 5.45 -28.48 34.80
C LEU A 12 5.65 -27.40 33.73
N LEU A 13 6.67 -27.53 32.89
CA LEU A 13 6.89 -26.59 31.78
C LEU A 13 5.82 -26.73 30.70
N SER A 14 5.37 -27.94 30.42
CA SER A 14 4.29 -28.19 29.46
C SER A 14 2.96 -27.63 29.94
N GLU A 15 2.69 -27.70 31.24
CA GLU A 15 1.53 -27.08 31.86
C GLU A 15 1.62 -25.56 31.78
N PHE A 16 2.76 -24.97 32.17
CA PHE A 16 2.97 -23.53 32.15
C PHE A 16 2.82 -22.92 30.74
N PHE A 17 3.46 -23.53 29.74
CA PHE A 17 3.38 -23.03 28.35
C PHE A 17 2.16 -23.56 27.59
N ILE A 18 1.38 -24.45 28.19
CA ILE A 18 0.25 -25.14 27.55
C ILE A 18 0.73 -25.79 26.25
N LEU A 19 1.75 -26.65 26.37
CA LEU A 19 2.33 -27.45 25.30
C LEU A 19 1.42 -28.68 25.08
N SER A 20 0.49 -28.57 24.13
CA SER A 20 -0.36 -29.70 23.72
C SER A 20 0.41 -30.60 22.76
N ALA A 21 0.35 -31.93 22.96
CA ALA A 21 1.12 -32.93 22.21
C ALA A 21 0.80 -33.01 20.70
N VAL A 22 -0.23 -32.33 20.21
CA VAL A 22 -0.51 -32.24 18.77
C VAL A 22 -1.19 -30.90 18.47
N PRO A 23 -0.79 -30.17 17.42
CA PRO A 23 -1.66 -29.18 16.81
C PRO A 23 -2.83 -29.93 16.18
N ASN A 24 -3.95 -30.06 16.88
CA ASN A 24 -5.18 -30.53 16.24
C ASN A 24 -5.52 -29.59 15.05
N SER A 25 -6.15 -30.12 14.00
CA SER A 25 -6.46 -29.36 12.78
C SER A 25 -7.17 -28.02 13.05
N ALA A 26 -7.88 -27.92 14.18
CA ALA A 26 -8.49 -26.69 14.68
C ALA A 26 -7.46 -25.64 15.14
N THR A 27 -6.37 -26.01 15.81
CA THR A 27 -5.32 -25.06 16.25
C THR A 27 -4.47 -24.57 15.08
N ILE A 28 -4.21 -25.43 14.08
CA ILE A 28 -3.52 -25.03 12.84
C ILE A 28 -4.37 -24.02 12.05
N ARG A 29 -5.69 -24.23 12.00
CA ARG A 29 -6.66 -23.35 11.31
C ARG A 29 -7.17 -22.19 12.16
N SER A 30 -6.87 -22.17 13.46
CA SER A 30 -7.37 -21.14 14.35
C SER A 30 -6.78 -19.78 13.96
N PRO A 31 -7.63 -18.74 13.85
CA PRO A 31 -7.16 -17.41 13.47
C PRO A 31 -6.11 -16.93 14.47
N ILE A 32 -5.02 -16.35 13.97
CA ILE A 32 -3.94 -15.74 14.76
C ILE A 32 -4.50 -14.54 15.53
N THR A 33 -5.17 -14.80 16.65
CA THR A 33 -5.99 -13.79 17.35
C THR A 33 -5.87 -13.83 18.86
N GLN A 34 -5.57 -15.00 19.44
CA GLN A 34 -5.49 -15.13 20.90
C GLN A 34 -4.07 -15.37 21.35
N LEU A 35 -3.57 -14.39 22.10
CA LEU A 35 -2.28 -14.46 22.74
C LEU A 35 -2.34 -15.48 23.90
N PRO A 36 -1.37 -16.40 24.03
CA PRO A 36 -1.31 -17.31 25.17
C PRO A 36 -1.23 -16.56 26.51
N GLU A 37 -1.73 -17.18 27.57
CA GLU A 37 -1.78 -16.55 28.90
C GLU A 37 -0.40 -16.19 29.47
N PHE A 38 0.62 -17.00 29.18
CA PHE A 38 2.00 -16.74 29.60
C PHE A 38 2.64 -15.54 28.88
N ALA A 39 2.09 -15.11 27.74
CA ALA A 39 2.71 -14.13 26.88
C ALA A 39 2.28 -12.69 27.25
N PRO A 40 3.22 -11.74 27.48
CA PRO A 40 2.88 -10.40 27.93
C PRO A 40 2.06 -9.59 26.91
N LYS A 41 0.87 -9.11 27.29
CA LYS A 41 -0.03 -8.38 26.38
C LYS A 41 0.58 -7.09 25.79
N SER A 42 1.42 -6.40 26.57
CA SER A 42 2.05 -5.13 26.19
C SER A 42 3.34 -5.28 25.36
N ALA A 43 3.85 -6.50 25.17
CA ALA A 43 5.05 -6.72 24.37
C ALA A 43 4.78 -6.48 22.88
N ASN A 44 5.81 -6.00 22.17
CA ASN A 44 5.85 -5.98 20.71
C ASN A 44 6.49 -7.27 20.15
N SER A 45 6.32 -7.49 18.85
CA SER A 45 6.77 -8.69 18.15
C SER A 45 8.29 -8.86 18.17
N VAL A 46 9.04 -7.76 18.12
CA VAL A 46 10.51 -7.77 18.16
C VAL A 46 11.03 -8.25 19.50
N GLN A 47 10.49 -7.69 20.60
CA GLN A 47 10.80 -8.10 21.96
C GLN A 47 10.37 -9.54 22.21
N ALA A 48 9.15 -9.90 21.81
CA ALA A 48 8.65 -11.27 21.94
C ALA A 48 9.54 -12.27 21.22
N ALA A 49 9.94 -11.99 19.98
CA ALA A 49 10.84 -12.84 19.21
C ALA A 49 12.21 -13.01 19.91
N LEU A 50 12.81 -11.92 20.40
CA LEU A 50 14.07 -11.97 21.13
C LEU A 50 13.98 -12.86 22.37
N HIS A 51 12.96 -12.67 23.19
CA HIS A 51 12.83 -13.39 24.46
C HIS A 51 12.42 -14.85 24.25
N LEU A 52 11.51 -15.15 23.33
CA LEU A 52 11.11 -16.53 23.03
C LEU A 52 12.25 -17.34 22.41
N ARG A 53 13.10 -16.70 21.60
CA ARG A 53 14.32 -17.34 21.08
C ARG A 53 15.30 -17.66 22.20
N LYS A 54 15.59 -16.69 23.09
CA LYS A 54 16.45 -16.94 24.26
C LYS A 54 15.91 -18.05 25.16
N LEU A 55 14.59 -18.09 25.38
CA LEU A 55 13.96 -19.17 26.15
C LEU A 55 14.15 -20.52 25.46
N LEU A 56 13.97 -20.58 24.15
CA LEU A 56 14.18 -21.81 23.38
C LEU A 56 15.63 -22.29 23.40
N ASP A 57 16.59 -21.36 23.34
CA ASP A 57 18.03 -21.68 23.41
C ASP A 57 18.34 -22.36 24.76
N HIS A 58 17.87 -21.81 25.89
CA HIS A 58 18.02 -22.44 27.21
C HIS A 58 17.31 -23.79 27.31
N LEU A 59 16.09 -23.94 26.75
CA LEU A 59 15.39 -25.24 26.74
C LEU A 59 16.15 -26.27 25.90
N THR A 60 16.78 -25.85 24.81
CA THR A 60 17.58 -26.72 23.96
C THR A 60 18.86 -27.17 24.65
N GLU A 61 19.57 -26.26 25.32
CA GLU A 61 20.74 -26.57 26.15
C GLU A 61 20.38 -27.57 27.25
N TRP A 62 19.28 -27.31 27.97
CA TRP A 62 18.75 -28.21 29.00
C TRP A 62 18.47 -29.62 28.43
N VAL A 63 17.69 -29.72 27.35
CA VAL A 63 17.40 -31.02 26.69
C VAL A 63 18.70 -31.73 26.27
N HIS A 64 19.70 -31.00 25.77
CA HIS A 64 20.97 -31.59 25.36
C HIS A 64 21.76 -32.17 26.54
N GLU A 65 21.84 -31.44 27.66
CA GLU A 65 22.48 -31.92 28.89
C GLU A 65 21.84 -33.21 29.40
N PHE A 66 20.50 -33.26 29.47
CA PHE A 66 19.78 -34.46 29.91
C PHE A 66 19.91 -35.63 28.95
N THR A 67 19.92 -35.36 27.64
CA THR A 67 20.15 -36.41 26.63
C THR A 67 21.55 -37.02 26.77
N ASN A 68 22.56 -36.19 27.07
CA ASN A 68 23.94 -36.65 27.27
C ASN A 68 24.11 -37.48 28.57
N LEU A 69 23.20 -37.34 29.55
CA LEU A 69 23.19 -38.14 30.77
C LEU A 69 22.58 -39.54 30.60
N GLY A 70 22.12 -39.90 29.39
CA GLY A 70 21.59 -41.23 29.07
C GLY A 70 20.09 -41.41 29.30
N GLU A 71 19.35 -40.31 29.46
CA GLU A 71 17.90 -40.28 29.72
C GLU A 71 17.06 -40.41 28.44
N ASN A 72 15.74 -40.64 28.58
CA ASN A 72 14.79 -40.86 27.46
C ASN A 72 14.74 -39.69 26.45
N SER A 73 15.58 -39.78 25.41
CA SER A 73 15.73 -38.77 24.36
C SER A 73 14.45 -38.46 23.58
N ASN A 74 13.53 -39.42 23.45
CA ASN A 74 12.30 -39.23 22.68
C ASN A 74 11.32 -38.26 23.34
N CYS A 75 11.11 -38.37 24.67
CA CYS A 75 10.21 -37.47 25.40
C CYS A 75 10.73 -36.03 25.42
N LEU A 76 12.05 -35.87 25.61
CA LEU A 76 12.70 -34.57 25.59
C LEU A 76 12.65 -33.91 24.20
N LYS A 77 12.79 -34.70 23.14
CA LYS A 77 12.64 -34.23 21.76
C LYS A 77 11.20 -33.77 21.48
N GLU A 78 10.21 -34.56 21.86
CA GLU A 78 8.80 -34.21 21.70
C GLU A 78 8.44 -32.94 22.48
N PHE A 79 8.92 -32.82 23.72
CA PHE A 79 8.79 -31.60 24.51
C PHE A 79 9.35 -30.37 23.79
N LEU A 80 10.57 -30.49 23.24
CA LEU A 80 11.23 -29.40 22.53
C LEU A 80 10.47 -29.02 21.24
N ASP A 81 10.01 -30.00 20.48
CA ASP A 81 9.21 -29.77 19.26
C ASP A 81 7.89 -29.05 19.58
N ASN A 82 7.22 -29.45 20.67
CA ASN A 82 6.01 -28.77 21.14
C ASN A 82 6.29 -27.32 21.59
N ALA A 83 7.40 -27.09 22.29
CA ALA A 83 7.83 -25.75 22.70
C ALA A 83 8.11 -24.85 21.48
N ARG A 84 8.84 -25.38 20.47
CA ARG A 84 9.12 -24.68 19.21
C ARG A 84 7.83 -24.24 18.52
N PHE A 85 6.89 -25.17 18.34
CA PHE A 85 5.62 -24.88 17.67
C PHE A 85 4.78 -23.85 18.46
N LYS A 86 4.74 -23.95 19.79
CA LYS A 86 4.03 -22.99 20.65
C LYS A 86 4.64 -21.59 20.56
N PHE A 87 5.97 -21.48 20.63
CA PHE A 87 6.67 -20.20 20.53
C PHE A 87 6.51 -19.58 19.15
N LEU A 88 6.58 -20.39 18.09
CA LEU A 88 6.28 -19.97 16.72
C LEU A 88 4.86 -19.38 16.59
N THR A 89 3.86 -20.09 17.12
CA THR A 89 2.47 -19.62 17.13
C THR A 89 2.31 -18.30 17.90
N THR A 90 3.05 -18.17 19.01
CA THR A 90 3.04 -16.97 19.85
C THR A 90 3.65 -15.79 19.12
N ILE A 91 4.82 -15.94 18.48
CA ILE A 91 5.41 -14.85 17.70
C ILE A 91 4.55 -14.48 16.50
N GLY A 92 3.88 -15.45 15.85
CA GLY A 92 2.95 -15.18 14.76
C GLY A 92 1.81 -14.27 15.21
N THR A 93 1.34 -14.44 16.45
CA THR A 93 0.30 -13.58 17.03
C THR A 93 0.76 -12.15 17.22
N TYR A 94 1.97 -11.95 17.76
CA TYR A 94 2.52 -10.60 17.86
C TYR A 94 2.85 -10.00 16.48
N TRP A 95 3.36 -10.81 15.55
CA TRP A 95 3.68 -10.40 14.18
C TRP A 95 2.47 -9.75 13.52
N VAL A 96 1.34 -10.47 13.48
CA VAL A 96 0.11 -9.98 12.85
C VAL A 96 -0.47 -8.79 13.62
N LYS A 97 -0.44 -8.82 14.96
CA LYS A 97 -0.91 -7.71 15.80
C LYS A 97 -0.18 -6.41 15.45
N ASP A 98 1.14 -6.46 15.39
CA ASP A 98 1.96 -5.27 15.17
C ASP A 98 1.92 -4.83 13.70
N ALA A 99 1.84 -5.77 12.74
CA ALA A 99 1.69 -5.45 11.32
C ALA A 99 0.44 -4.60 11.04
N LYS A 100 -0.68 -4.91 11.69
CA LYS A 100 -1.95 -4.16 11.55
C LYS A 100 -1.85 -2.70 12.02
N VAL A 101 -0.99 -2.40 12.98
CA VAL A 101 -0.81 -1.03 13.51
C VAL A 101 0.48 -0.37 13.03
N PHE A 102 1.29 -1.06 12.24
CA PHE A 102 2.60 -0.58 11.80
C PHE A 102 2.51 0.70 10.97
N HIS A 103 1.40 0.86 10.26
CA HIS A 103 1.05 2.05 9.50
C HIS A 103 1.17 3.35 10.36
N LEU A 104 0.98 3.27 11.69
CA LEU A 104 1.17 4.42 12.59
C LEU A 104 2.60 4.98 12.63
N LEU A 105 3.59 4.24 12.12
CA LEU A 105 4.99 4.66 11.99
C LEU A 105 5.29 5.45 10.71
N GLU A 106 4.34 5.56 9.78
CA GLU A 106 4.50 6.38 8.57
C GLU A 106 4.60 7.86 8.96
N ASP A 107 5.73 8.47 8.63
CA ASP A 107 6.06 9.86 8.89
C ASP A 107 5.94 10.74 7.63
N TRP A 108 5.68 10.12 6.47
CA TRP A 108 5.56 10.77 5.16
C TRP A 108 6.82 11.53 4.72
N VAL A 109 7.97 11.19 5.31
CA VAL A 109 9.24 11.83 4.99
C VAL A 109 9.88 11.12 3.80
N HIS A 110 10.21 11.91 2.79
CA HIS A 110 11.04 11.44 1.69
C HIS A 110 12.51 11.43 2.14
N PRO A 111 13.28 10.37 1.87
CA PRO A 111 14.71 10.42 2.03
C PRO A 111 15.28 11.52 1.12
N GLU A 112 15.91 12.55 1.68
CA GLU A 112 16.53 13.63 0.89
C GLU A 112 17.66 13.10 -0.02
N ARG A 113 18.26 11.96 0.36
CA ARG A 113 19.18 11.18 -0.45
C ARG A 113 18.96 9.69 -0.20
N SER A 114 18.87 8.95 -1.28
CA SER A 114 19.07 7.51 -1.27
C SER A 114 20.56 7.26 -0.98
N GLU A 115 20.93 7.02 0.28
CA GLU A 115 22.31 6.60 0.65
C GLU A 115 22.62 5.17 0.13
N ASP A 116 21.61 4.50 -0.42
CA ASP A 116 21.59 3.09 -0.79
C ASP A 116 21.10 3.03 -2.24
N GLU A 117 21.97 2.88 -3.24
CA GLU A 117 21.60 2.87 -4.69
C GLU A 117 20.46 1.91 -5.05
N SER A 118 20.15 0.96 -4.15
CA SER A 118 19.02 0.03 -4.25
C SER A 118 17.66 0.63 -3.87
N GLN A 119 17.61 1.83 -3.28
CA GLN A 119 16.38 2.53 -2.92
C GLN A 119 15.83 3.32 -4.11
N PRO A 120 14.60 3.02 -4.56
CA PRO A 120 13.94 3.74 -5.62
C PRO A 120 13.55 5.14 -5.16
N VAL A 121 13.95 6.14 -5.95
CA VAL A 121 13.61 7.55 -5.74
C VAL A 121 12.09 7.70 -5.68
N GLY A 122 11.55 8.39 -4.66
CA GLY A 122 10.13 8.70 -4.54
C GLY A 122 9.29 7.79 -3.62
N THR A 123 9.93 7.07 -2.69
CA THR A 123 9.25 6.24 -1.67
C THR A 123 9.60 6.70 -0.24
N THR A 124 8.73 6.41 0.74
CA THR A 124 8.98 6.74 2.15
C THR A 124 9.88 5.71 2.84
N MET A 125 10.50 6.12 3.95
CA MET A 125 11.29 5.21 4.80
C MET A 125 10.46 4.06 5.38
N TYR A 126 9.15 4.23 5.47
CA TYR A 126 8.18 3.24 5.92
C TYR A 126 8.32 1.88 5.21
N LEU A 127 8.49 1.87 3.87
CA LEU A 127 8.62 0.62 3.13
C LEU A 127 9.88 -0.16 3.50
N LYS A 128 11.00 0.53 3.69
CA LYS A 128 12.26 -0.10 4.14
C LYS A 128 12.12 -0.64 5.56
N GLN A 129 11.46 0.11 6.44
CA GLN A 129 11.19 -0.35 7.81
C GLN A 129 10.28 -1.59 7.81
N MET A 130 9.21 -1.59 7.02
CA MET A 130 8.29 -2.73 6.90
C MET A 130 8.98 -3.96 6.30
N TYR A 131 9.77 -3.78 5.25
CA TYR A 131 10.56 -4.86 4.65
C TYR A 131 11.52 -5.50 5.66
N ASN A 132 12.24 -4.67 6.43
CA ASN A 132 13.15 -5.14 7.47
C ASN A 132 12.41 -5.85 8.61
N PHE A 133 11.25 -5.33 9.00
CA PHE A 133 10.39 -5.96 9.99
C PHE A 133 9.93 -7.35 9.53
N GLN A 134 9.42 -7.48 8.31
CA GLN A 134 8.97 -8.76 7.74
C GLN A 134 10.11 -9.78 7.70
N ARG A 135 11.31 -9.36 7.26
CA ARG A 135 12.50 -10.22 7.26
C ARG A 135 12.92 -10.65 8.66
N TYR A 136 12.88 -9.73 9.62
CA TYR A 136 13.22 -10.04 11.01
C TYR A 136 12.25 -11.08 11.60
N MET A 137 10.95 -10.93 11.36
CA MET A 137 9.95 -11.89 11.86
C MET A 137 10.06 -13.25 11.15
N MET A 138 10.31 -13.25 9.84
CA MET A 138 10.56 -14.46 9.07
C MET A 138 11.80 -15.21 9.55
N LEU A 139 12.90 -14.50 9.83
CA LEU A 139 14.13 -15.07 10.38
C LEU A 139 13.89 -15.76 11.72
N ASN A 140 13.21 -15.06 12.64
CA ASN A 140 12.95 -15.65 13.96
C ASN A 140 11.96 -16.82 13.87
N SER A 141 11.00 -16.77 12.96
CA SER A 141 10.11 -17.91 12.68
C SER A 141 10.91 -19.12 12.18
N TYR A 142 11.80 -18.92 11.22
CA TYR A 142 12.67 -19.97 10.68
C TYR A 142 13.53 -20.62 11.78
N VAL A 143 14.15 -19.81 12.64
CA VAL A 143 14.99 -20.31 13.74
C VAL A 143 14.17 -21.07 14.78
N LEU A 144 12.99 -20.57 15.18
CA LEU A 144 12.12 -21.26 16.11
C LEU A 144 11.68 -22.63 15.56
N SER A 145 11.43 -22.72 14.26
CA SER A 145 11.08 -23.97 13.57
C SER A 145 12.24 -24.96 13.38
N GLY A 146 13.43 -24.67 13.95
CA GLY A 146 14.59 -25.56 13.90
C GLY A 146 15.64 -25.20 12.84
N GLY A 147 15.48 -24.07 12.15
CA GLY A 147 16.47 -23.56 11.21
C GLY A 147 17.72 -22.99 11.89
N ASP A 148 18.85 -23.07 11.20
CA ASP A 148 20.08 -22.42 11.66
C ASP A 148 20.02 -20.89 11.48
N ALA A 149 20.47 -20.15 12.49
CA ALA A 149 20.41 -18.70 12.48
C ALA A 149 21.31 -18.06 11.41
N GLN A 150 22.49 -18.64 11.15
CA GLN A 150 23.41 -18.11 10.14
C GLN A 150 22.88 -18.39 8.73
N ALA A 151 22.36 -19.60 8.50
CA ALA A 151 21.66 -19.96 7.28
C ALA A 151 20.48 -19.01 7.03
N GLY A 152 19.66 -18.77 8.05
CA GLY A 152 18.54 -17.84 7.98
C GLY A 152 19.00 -16.43 7.58
N LEU A 153 20.04 -15.89 8.23
CA LEU A 153 20.59 -14.57 7.89
C LEU A 153 21.09 -14.48 6.44
N GLN A 154 21.76 -15.53 5.95
CA GLN A 154 22.20 -15.62 4.56
C GLN A 154 21.03 -15.62 3.58
N ILE A 155 19.97 -16.37 3.87
CA ILE A 155 18.75 -16.42 3.05
C ILE A 155 18.09 -15.03 3.02
N MET A 156 17.92 -14.39 4.18
CA MET A 156 17.40 -13.03 4.24
C MET A 156 18.29 -12.04 3.49
N GLY A 157 19.59 -12.28 3.42
CA GLY A 157 20.56 -11.48 2.68
C GLY A 157 20.65 -11.76 1.18
N ASN A 158 19.80 -12.63 0.62
CA ASN A 158 19.88 -13.12 -0.77
C ASN A 158 21.22 -13.83 -1.10
N GLN A 159 21.88 -14.40 -0.09
CA GLN A 159 23.14 -15.14 -0.20
C GLN A 159 22.94 -16.60 0.22
N ALA A 160 21.77 -17.17 -0.08
CA ALA A 160 21.40 -18.50 0.36
C ALA A 160 22.38 -19.57 -0.14
N ASN A 161 22.92 -20.36 0.78
CA ASN A 161 23.69 -21.54 0.47
C ASN A 161 22.79 -22.79 0.56
N PRO A 162 22.52 -23.51 -0.55
CA PRO A 162 21.63 -24.68 -0.54
C PRO A 162 22.07 -25.77 0.45
N LYS A 163 23.36 -25.85 0.78
CA LYS A 163 23.92 -26.87 1.67
C LYS A 163 23.59 -26.65 3.15
N LEU A 164 23.17 -25.44 3.54
CA LEU A 164 22.87 -25.07 4.92
C LEU A 164 21.36 -25.07 5.22
N ARG A 165 20.52 -25.47 4.26
CA ARG A 165 19.06 -25.44 4.43
C ARG A 165 18.60 -26.63 5.28
N ALA A 166 18.01 -26.34 6.44
CA ALA A 166 17.34 -27.33 7.27
C ALA A 166 15.99 -27.73 6.66
N SER A 167 15.58 -28.99 6.87
CA SER A 167 14.20 -29.42 6.60
C SER A 167 13.32 -29.00 7.77
N ILE A 168 12.34 -28.16 7.49
CA ILE A 168 11.41 -27.61 8.49
C ILE A 168 10.11 -28.44 8.51
N PRO A 169 9.54 -28.77 9.69
CA PRO A 169 8.26 -29.46 9.76
C PRO A 169 7.13 -28.73 9.02
N ALA A 170 6.28 -29.47 8.32
CA ALA A 170 5.21 -28.89 7.51
C ALA A 170 4.16 -28.10 8.34
N SER A 171 3.95 -28.48 9.61
CA SER A 171 3.11 -27.75 10.57
C SER A 171 3.63 -26.33 10.80
N ASP A 172 4.95 -26.23 10.99
CA ASP A 172 5.66 -25.02 11.33
C ASP A 172 5.73 -24.09 10.11
N THR A 173 6.07 -24.66 8.95
CA THR A 173 6.02 -23.95 7.67
C THR A 173 4.66 -23.33 7.43
N ARG A 174 3.56 -24.08 7.58
CA ARG A 174 2.20 -23.55 7.40
C ARG A 174 1.88 -22.43 8.39
N LYS A 175 2.33 -22.54 9.64
CA LYS A 175 2.07 -21.51 10.65
C LYS A 175 2.85 -20.24 10.38
N ALA A 176 4.13 -20.35 10.01
CA ALA A 176 4.97 -19.24 9.60
C ALA A 176 4.42 -18.55 8.34
N GLN A 177 3.94 -19.34 7.36
CA GLN A 177 3.33 -18.86 6.12
C GLN A 177 2.06 -18.06 6.40
N SER A 178 1.17 -18.56 7.26
CA SER A 178 -0.03 -17.83 7.68
C SER A 178 0.32 -16.51 8.36
N ALA A 179 1.28 -16.48 9.29
CA ALA A 179 1.69 -15.25 9.95
C ALA A 179 2.35 -14.24 8.99
N PHE A 180 3.13 -14.73 8.03
CA PHE A 180 3.75 -13.93 6.97
C PHE A 180 2.70 -13.25 6.09
N LEU A 181 1.75 -14.03 5.55
CA LEU A 181 0.69 -13.53 4.70
C LEU A 181 -0.26 -12.59 5.46
N ASP A 182 -0.72 -12.98 6.65
CA ASP A 182 -1.58 -12.13 7.49
C ASP A 182 -0.86 -10.83 7.88
N GLY A 183 0.46 -10.88 8.09
CA GLY A 183 1.29 -9.70 8.28
C GLY A 183 1.27 -8.80 7.05
N LEU A 184 1.52 -9.34 5.85
CA LEU A 184 1.47 -8.58 4.59
C LEU A 184 0.10 -7.96 4.33
N TYR A 185 -0.99 -8.71 4.52
CA TYR A 185 -2.34 -8.15 4.41
C TYR A 185 -2.61 -7.07 5.46
N GLY A 186 -2.12 -7.23 6.70
CA GLY A 186 -2.19 -6.18 7.72
C GLY A 186 -1.46 -4.89 7.31
N PHE A 187 -0.33 -5.00 6.61
CA PHE A 187 0.37 -3.83 6.06
C PHE A 187 -0.41 -3.16 4.93
N LEU A 188 -0.97 -3.95 4.02
CA LEU A 188 -1.78 -3.42 2.92
C LEU A 188 -3.03 -2.72 3.45
N ASP A 189 -3.74 -3.33 4.40
CA ASP A 189 -4.88 -2.71 5.09
C ASP A 189 -4.46 -1.43 5.81
N GLY A 190 -3.29 -1.42 6.44
CA GLY A 190 -2.70 -0.21 7.02
C GLY A 190 -2.45 0.91 6.00
N LEU A 191 -1.91 0.58 4.81
CA LEU A 191 -1.72 1.54 3.72
C LEU A 191 -3.05 2.11 3.21
N VAL A 192 -4.06 1.25 3.04
CA VAL A 192 -5.44 1.66 2.71
C VAL A 192 -5.96 2.60 3.79
N HIS A 193 -5.84 2.20 5.05
CA HIS A 193 -6.32 2.96 6.18
C HIS A 193 -5.69 4.35 6.20
N ILE A 194 -4.39 4.46 6.00
CA ILE A 194 -3.70 5.75 5.94
C ILE A 194 -4.16 6.58 4.74
N ALA A 195 -4.24 6.00 3.53
CA ALA A 195 -4.65 6.71 2.33
C ALA A 195 -6.04 7.36 2.50
N PHE A 196 -6.97 6.64 3.15
CA PHE A 196 -8.34 7.09 3.35
C PHE A 196 -8.60 7.79 4.71
N THR A 197 -7.76 7.59 5.73
CA THR A 197 -7.97 8.15 7.09
C THR A 197 -7.03 9.31 7.42
N SER A 198 -5.86 9.42 6.78
CA SER A 198 -5.09 10.69 6.77
C SER A 198 -5.97 11.85 6.24
N ALA A 199 -6.98 11.52 5.43
CA ALA A 199 -8.08 12.40 5.04
C ALA A 199 -8.87 13.03 6.21
N LYS A 200 -8.82 12.47 7.43
CA LYS A 200 -9.53 12.97 8.62
C LYS A 200 -8.66 13.79 9.59
N GLY A 201 -7.38 13.98 9.31
CA GLY A 201 -6.51 14.93 10.01
C GLY A 201 -5.95 14.42 11.33
N ARG A 202 -4.67 14.03 11.33
CA ARG A 202 -3.86 13.96 12.55
C ARG A 202 -3.50 15.39 12.93
N LEU A 203 -4.15 15.87 14.00
CA LEU A 203 -4.05 17.21 14.53
C LEU A 203 -2.62 17.50 15.04
N VAL A 204 -1.89 18.37 14.35
CA VAL A 204 -1.15 19.40 15.07
C VAL A 204 -2.13 20.55 15.21
N GLN A 205 -2.72 20.72 16.39
CA GLN A 205 -3.47 21.93 16.69
C GLN A 205 -2.45 23.08 16.70
N PRO A 206 -2.57 24.11 15.84
CA PRO A 206 -1.89 25.35 16.10
C PRO A 206 -2.60 26.00 17.29
N ASP A 207 -1.82 26.38 18.31
CA ASP A 207 -2.31 27.08 19.49
C ASP A 207 -3.25 28.21 19.07
N THR A 208 -4.46 28.15 19.61
CA THR A 208 -5.55 29.08 19.29
C THR A 208 -5.22 30.46 19.83
N THR A 209 -4.56 31.29 19.01
CA THR A 209 -4.48 32.73 19.24
C THR A 209 -5.26 33.44 18.15
N ARG A 210 -6.29 34.15 18.60
CA ARG A 210 -7.38 34.79 17.85
C ARG A 210 -6.88 35.71 16.71
N THR A 211 -7.24 35.39 15.46
CA THR A 211 -7.44 36.41 14.40
C THR A 211 -8.27 35.87 13.21
N SER A 212 -9.35 36.60 12.89
CA SER A 212 -10.11 36.65 11.60
C SER A 212 -10.49 35.34 10.87
N SER A 213 -11.76 34.97 10.99
CA SER A 213 -12.29 33.59 10.91
C SER A 213 -12.82 33.10 9.55
N ILE A 214 -12.49 33.69 8.39
CA ILE A 214 -13.02 33.21 7.10
C ILE A 214 -11.90 32.93 6.08
N GLU A 215 -10.92 33.82 5.94
CA GLU A 215 -9.78 33.61 5.04
C GLU A 215 -8.82 32.52 5.55
N LEU A 216 -8.62 32.44 6.87
CA LEU A 216 -7.80 31.40 7.48
C LEU A 216 -8.43 30.01 7.30
N GLY A 217 -9.77 29.93 7.29
CA GLY A 217 -10.51 28.69 7.04
C GLY A 217 -10.23 28.13 5.65
N ASN A 218 -10.29 28.98 4.62
CA ASN A 218 -9.99 28.57 3.23
C ASN A 218 -8.53 28.18 3.05
N HIS A 219 -7.59 28.91 3.66
CA HIS A 219 -6.17 28.52 3.62
C HIS A 219 -5.93 27.18 4.31
N ILE A 220 -6.48 26.95 5.51
CA ILE A 220 -6.34 25.68 6.22
C ILE A 220 -6.96 24.53 5.40
N ILE A 221 -8.13 24.73 4.79
CA ILE A 221 -8.77 23.71 3.94
C ILE A 221 -7.91 23.40 2.71
N PHE A 222 -7.36 24.43 2.06
CA PHE A 222 -6.49 24.28 0.89
C PHE A 222 -5.18 23.55 1.23
N TYR A 223 -4.51 23.94 2.31
CA TYR A 223 -3.30 23.26 2.80
C TYR A 223 -3.59 21.80 3.18
N ARG A 224 -4.74 21.52 3.83
CA ARG A 224 -5.16 20.15 4.15
C ARG A 224 -5.42 19.32 2.89
N PHE A 225 -6.08 19.90 1.89
CA PHE A 225 -6.34 19.24 0.60
C PHE A 225 -5.04 18.97 -0.17
N GLN A 226 -4.07 19.88 -0.12
CA GLN A 226 -2.76 19.72 -0.76
C GLN A 226 -1.93 18.62 -0.08
N ILE A 227 -1.81 18.65 1.25
CA ILE A 227 -1.10 17.61 2.02
C ILE A 227 -1.72 16.24 1.76
N TRP A 228 -3.04 16.17 1.69
CA TRP A 228 -3.73 14.92 1.43
C TRP A 228 -3.49 14.35 0.03
N ASN A 229 -3.51 15.19 -1.02
CA ASN A 229 -3.17 14.74 -2.37
C ASN A 229 -1.73 14.22 -2.45
N ILE A 230 -0.80 14.85 -1.72
CA ILE A 230 0.59 14.41 -1.62
C ILE A 230 0.67 13.06 -0.91
N CYS A 231 -0.02 12.88 0.22
CA CYS A 231 -0.07 11.60 0.94
C CYS A 231 -0.64 10.47 0.07
N LEU A 232 -1.75 10.70 -0.63
CA LEU A 232 -2.36 9.69 -1.49
C LEU A 232 -1.46 9.30 -2.66
N LEU A 233 -0.84 10.27 -3.33
CA LEU A 233 0.15 10.01 -4.38
C LEU A 233 1.37 9.25 -3.85
N LEU A 234 1.81 9.58 -2.63
CA LEU A 234 2.93 8.90 -1.99
C LEU A 234 2.57 7.47 -1.60
N THR A 235 1.33 7.22 -1.16
CA THR A 235 0.84 5.85 -0.95
C THR A 235 0.79 5.06 -2.25
N ILE A 236 0.35 5.64 -3.35
CA ILE A 236 0.35 5.00 -4.67
C ILE A 236 1.78 4.68 -5.12
N SER A 237 2.70 5.64 -4.99
CA SER A 237 4.13 5.44 -5.28
C SER A 237 4.73 4.30 -4.42
N ASN A 238 4.43 4.33 -3.12
CA ASN A 238 4.85 3.30 -2.19
C ASN A 238 4.30 1.92 -2.57
N LEU A 239 3.02 1.82 -2.91
CA LEU A 239 2.38 0.57 -3.29
C LEU A 239 3.01 0.00 -4.56
N SER A 240 3.16 0.81 -5.61
CA SER A 240 3.82 0.41 -6.86
C SER A 240 5.23 -0.14 -6.61
N ASN A 241 5.99 0.52 -5.73
CA ASN A 241 7.31 0.06 -5.39
C ASN A 241 7.32 -1.24 -4.56
N PHE A 242 6.39 -1.33 -3.62
CA PHE A 242 6.21 -2.49 -2.78
C PHE A 242 5.93 -3.75 -3.62
N THR A 243 5.07 -3.61 -4.62
CA THR A 243 4.70 -4.66 -5.59
C THR A 243 5.87 -5.10 -6.46
N THR A 244 6.67 -4.16 -6.96
CA THR A 244 7.72 -4.45 -7.94
C THR A 244 9.01 -4.95 -7.31
N VAL A 245 9.33 -4.49 -6.09
CA VAL A 245 10.64 -4.77 -5.47
C VAL A 245 10.51 -5.67 -4.25
N TYR A 246 9.69 -5.29 -3.28
CA TYR A 246 9.75 -5.88 -1.95
C TYR A 246 8.95 -7.18 -1.83
N ILE A 247 7.71 -7.23 -2.36
CA ILE A 247 6.87 -8.43 -2.32
C ILE A 247 7.58 -9.63 -2.97
N PRO A 248 8.07 -9.57 -4.24
CA PRO A 248 8.71 -10.72 -4.87
C PRO A 248 9.95 -11.19 -4.12
N ARG A 249 10.73 -10.25 -3.55
CA ARG A 249 11.92 -10.57 -2.74
C ARG A 249 11.54 -11.28 -1.45
N LEU A 250 10.52 -10.82 -0.72
CA LEU A 250 10.05 -11.45 0.51
C LEU A 250 9.55 -12.88 0.24
N PHE A 251 8.76 -13.07 -0.82
CA PHE A 251 8.26 -14.39 -1.21
C PHE A 251 9.38 -15.36 -1.59
N LYS A 252 10.37 -14.89 -2.36
CA LYS A 252 11.56 -15.67 -2.67
C LYS A 252 12.30 -16.09 -1.41
N GLN A 253 12.55 -15.15 -0.49
CA GLN A 253 13.25 -15.43 0.77
C GLN A 253 12.48 -16.42 1.65
N PHE A 254 11.14 -16.31 1.71
CA PHE A 254 10.29 -17.25 2.43
C PHE A 254 10.36 -18.65 1.83
N SER A 255 10.15 -18.76 0.52
CA SER A 255 10.20 -20.02 -0.23
C SER A 255 11.56 -20.73 -0.07
N GLU A 256 12.66 -19.97 -0.11
CA GLU A 256 14.00 -20.52 0.11
C GLU A 256 14.25 -20.97 1.55
N ALA A 257 13.71 -20.26 2.54
CA ALA A 257 13.86 -20.60 3.97
C ALA A 257 13.05 -21.85 4.35
N PHE A 258 11.79 -21.91 3.93
CA PHE A 258 10.87 -22.98 4.35
C PHE A 258 10.72 -24.10 3.32
N LEU A 259 11.41 -24.02 2.18
CA LEU A 259 11.30 -24.98 1.06
C LEU A 259 9.84 -25.17 0.61
N SER A 260 9.07 -24.08 0.62
CA SER A 260 7.65 -24.07 0.28
C SER A 260 7.40 -23.42 -1.07
N ASP A 261 6.46 -23.98 -1.85
CA ASP A 261 5.94 -23.31 -3.04
C ASP A 261 4.93 -22.23 -2.62
N MET A 262 5.21 -20.99 -3.02
CA MET A 262 4.41 -19.80 -2.70
C MET A 262 3.84 -19.14 -3.95
N THR A 263 3.84 -19.83 -5.10
CA THR A 263 3.47 -19.26 -6.40
C THR A 263 2.02 -18.76 -6.41
N ASN A 264 1.08 -19.60 -5.96
CA ASN A 264 -0.35 -19.24 -5.92
C ASN A 264 -0.65 -18.11 -4.92
N ASP A 265 0.04 -18.11 -3.76
CA ASP A 265 -0.13 -17.06 -2.76
C ASP A 265 0.41 -15.72 -3.26
N LEU A 266 1.51 -15.74 -4.02
CA LEU A 266 2.08 -14.55 -4.66
C LEU A 266 1.11 -13.99 -5.69
N GLU A 267 0.58 -14.83 -6.59
CA GLU A 267 -0.40 -14.41 -7.59
C GLU A 267 -1.63 -13.77 -6.94
N THR A 268 -2.21 -14.46 -5.94
CA THR A 268 -3.37 -13.94 -5.19
C THR A 268 -3.07 -12.58 -4.53
N LEU A 269 -1.89 -12.42 -3.93
CA LEU A 269 -1.52 -11.16 -3.30
C LEU A 269 -1.32 -10.05 -4.34
N MET A 270 -0.71 -10.36 -5.48
CA MET A 270 -0.49 -9.41 -6.57
C MET A 270 -1.82 -8.91 -7.14
N ASP A 271 -2.81 -9.79 -7.31
CA ASP A 271 -4.17 -9.41 -7.73
C ASP A 271 -4.83 -8.44 -6.74
N VAL A 272 -4.70 -8.70 -5.42
CA VAL A 272 -5.23 -7.81 -4.38
C VAL A 272 -4.55 -6.44 -4.43
N VAL A 273 -3.23 -6.42 -4.65
CA VAL A 273 -2.46 -5.18 -4.72
C VAL A 273 -2.80 -4.39 -5.98
N GLU A 274 -2.99 -5.04 -7.12
CA GLU A 274 -3.43 -4.38 -8.37
C GLU A 274 -4.83 -3.76 -8.22
N GLN A 275 -5.76 -4.47 -7.58
CA GLN A 275 -7.08 -3.92 -7.26
C GLN A 275 -6.98 -2.71 -6.34
N LEU A 276 -6.09 -2.76 -5.35
CA LEU A 276 -5.86 -1.65 -4.44
C LEU A 276 -5.26 -0.43 -5.16
N ASP A 277 -4.26 -0.64 -6.03
CA ASP A 277 -3.64 0.42 -6.82
C ASP A 277 -4.67 1.10 -7.73
N THR A 278 -5.48 0.30 -8.43
CA THR A 278 -6.58 0.77 -9.27
C THR A 278 -7.60 1.58 -8.47
N LEU A 279 -7.96 1.13 -7.27
CA LEU A 279 -8.90 1.81 -6.38
C LEU A 279 -8.35 3.17 -5.93
N LEU A 280 -7.10 3.21 -5.43
CA LEU A 280 -6.47 4.43 -4.92
C LEU A 280 -6.27 5.47 -6.04
N LEU A 281 -5.79 5.02 -7.19
CA LEU A 281 -5.59 5.87 -8.37
C LEU A 281 -6.92 6.38 -8.92
N GLY A 282 -7.92 5.50 -9.06
CA GLY A 282 -9.25 5.87 -9.53
C GLY A 282 -9.93 6.89 -8.62
N ASP A 283 -9.82 6.72 -7.30
CA ASP A 283 -10.34 7.66 -6.31
C ASP A 283 -9.61 9.02 -6.37
N TYR A 284 -8.29 9.04 -6.56
CA TYR A 284 -7.55 10.29 -6.80
C TYR A 284 -8.04 11.02 -8.07
N ILE A 285 -8.13 10.29 -9.19
CA ILE A 285 -8.56 10.83 -10.49
C ILE A 285 -9.98 11.38 -10.39
N LYS A 286 -10.92 10.60 -9.84
CA LYS A 286 -12.33 10.98 -9.72
C LYS A 286 -12.50 12.32 -9.01
N ARG A 287 -11.81 12.55 -7.90
CA ARG A 287 -11.93 13.81 -7.16
C ARG A 287 -11.37 15.01 -7.90
N LYS A 288 -10.27 14.83 -8.63
CA LYS A 288 -9.70 15.90 -9.48
C LYS A 288 -10.61 16.19 -10.66
N ALA A 289 -11.20 15.16 -11.24
CA ALA A 289 -12.18 15.27 -12.31
C ALA A 289 -13.46 16.00 -11.88
N GLU A 290 -13.97 15.76 -10.68
CA GLU A 290 -15.14 16.48 -10.14
C GLU A 290 -14.91 18.00 -10.09
N ILE A 291 -13.72 18.43 -9.63
CA ILE A 291 -13.34 19.85 -9.62
C ILE A 291 -13.26 20.41 -11.05
N ILE A 292 -12.65 19.67 -11.96
CA ILE A 292 -12.55 20.07 -13.38
C ILE A 292 -13.95 20.17 -14.02
N SER A 293 -14.83 19.20 -13.74
CA SER A 293 -16.21 19.16 -14.21
C SER A 293 -16.99 20.38 -13.71
N GLU A 294 -16.88 20.72 -12.43
CA GLU A 294 -17.53 21.91 -11.86
C GLU A 294 -17.06 23.20 -12.56
N ILE A 295 -15.75 23.34 -12.79
CA ILE A 295 -15.17 24.50 -13.49
C ILE A 295 -15.72 24.60 -14.92
N ILE A 296 -15.79 23.49 -15.65
CA ILE A 296 -16.25 23.45 -17.04
C ILE A 296 -17.74 23.70 -17.13
N GLN A 297 -18.55 23.01 -16.31
CA GLN A 297 -20.00 23.22 -16.29
C GLN A 297 -20.34 24.65 -15.88
N THR A 298 -19.65 25.22 -14.89
CA THR A 298 -19.84 26.61 -14.50
C THR A 298 -19.41 27.56 -15.61
N GLY A 299 -18.28 27.31 -16.28
CA GLY A 299 -17.78 28.15 -17.36
C GLY A 299 -18.66 28.12 -18.62
N VAL A 300 -19.14 26.93 -19.01
CA VAL A 300 -19.92 26.72 -20.24
C VAL A 300 -21.40 27.00 -20.05
N LEU A 301 -22.02 26.53 -18.96
CA LEU A 301 -23.48 26.58 -18.77
C LEU A 301 -23.93 27.73 -17.86
N SER A 302 -23.12 28.10 -16.87
CA SER A 302 -23.44 29.18 -15.93
C SER A 302 -22.64 30.47 -16.18
N GLY A 303 -21.77 30.46 -17.19
CA GLY A 303 -20.85 31.54 -17.49
C GLY A 303 -21.56 32.78 -18.05
N LYS A 304 -20.93 33.94 -17.88
CA LYS A 304 -21.34 35.23 -18.49
C LYS A 304 -21.31 35.23 -20.03
N VAL A 305 -21.10 34.08 -20.67
CA VAL A 305 -20.94 33.91 -22.11
C VAL A 305 -22.28 33.43 -22.68
N ASP A 306 -23.00 34.33 -23.33
CA ASP A 306 -24.12 33.96 -24.17
C ASP A 306 -23.59 33.45 -25.52
N TRP A 307 -23.51 32.12 -25.68
CA TRP A 307 -22.98 31.45 -26.87
C TRP A 307 -23.69 31.83 -28.17
N LEU A 308 -24.90 32.39 -28.08
CA LEU A 308 -25.65 32.88 -29.24
C LEU A 308 -25.20 34.28 -29.68
N THR A 309 -24.88 35.16 -28.73
CA THR A 309 -24.55 36.57 -28.99
C THR A 309 -23.07 36.91 -28.79
N ALA A 310 -22.23 35.91 -28.50
CA ALA A 310 -20.81 36.07 -28.24
C ALA A 310 -20.09 36.84 -29.38
N PRO A 311 -19.30 37.89 -29.05
CA PRO A 311 -18.53 38.65 -30.04
C PRO A 311 -17.37 37.82 -30.61
N LYS A 312 -16.68 38.34 -31.64
CA LYS A 312 -15.49 37.69 -32.21
C LYS A 312 -14.40 37.48 -31.12
N PRO A 313 -13.68 36.36 -31.14
CA PRO A 313 -12.68 36.00 -30.13
C PRO A 313 -11.63 37.11 -29.91
N THR A 314 -11.35 37.45 -28.66
CA THR A 314 -10.28 38.40 -28.28
C THR A 314 -9.23 37.68 -27.45
N GLY A 315 -8.37 36.89 -28.11
CA GLY A 315 -7.11 36.36 -27.56
C GLY A 315 -7.21 35.33 -26.42
N LEU A 316 -6.40 34.27 -26.50
CA LEU A 316 -6.26 33.26 -25.45
C LEU A 316 -5.21 33.70 -24.42
N ASN A 317 -5.51 33.54 -23.13
CA ASN A 317 -4.52 33.65 -22.06
C ASN A 317 -3.60 32.44 -22.11
N SER A 318 -2.31 32.67 -22.37
CA SER A 318 -1.29 31.61 -22.44
C SER A 318 -1.06 31.00 -21.06
N PHE A 319 -1.55 29.77 -20.85
CA PHE A 319 -1.19 28.96 -19.70
C PHE A 319 -0.09 27.98 -20.10
N SER A 320 1.17 28.29 -19.75
CA SER A 320 2.27 27.32 -19.84
C SER A 320 2.24 26.42 -18.61
N ILE A 321 2.03 25.11 -18.81
CA ILE A 321 2.18 24.12 -17.75
C ILE A 321 3.69 23.85 -17.59
N PRO A 322 4.31 24.12 -16.42
CA PRO A 322 5.71 23.80 -16.22
C PRO A 322 5.91 22.28 -16.22
N SER A 323 6.85 21.83 -17.03
CA SER A 323 7.34 20.45 -17.07
C SER A 323 8.02 20.10 -15.75
N THR A 324 7.31 19.45 -14.84
CA THR A 324 7.91 18.93 -13.61
C THR A 324 8.69 17.66 -13.94
N GLN A 325 10.00 17.81 -14.14
CA GLN A 325 10.94 16.70 -14.08
C GLN A 325 11.33 16.43 -12.63
N ASN A 326 11.21 15.15 -12.25
CA ASN A 326 12.13 14.36 -11.41
C ASN A 326 11.34 13.36 -10.56
N GLY A 327 11.55 12.07 -10.84
CA GLY A 327 11.22 10.95 -9.94
C GLY A 327 9.86 10.27 -10.11
N GLY A 328 8.96 10.77 -10.97
CA GLY A 328 7.58 10.27 -11.11
C GLY A 328 7.04 10.18 -12.54
N GLU A 329 7.91 10.07 -13.55
CA GLU A 329 7.53 10.17 -14.98
C GLU A 329 6.43 9.19 -15.41
N SER A 330 6.34 8.00 -14.79
CA SER A 330 5.27 7.04 -15.09
C SER A 330 3.95 7.42 -14.41
N LEU A 331 3.93 7.66 -13.10
CA LEU A 331 2.70 7.95 -12.37
C LEU A 331 2.08 9.29 -12.78
N VAL A 332 2.90 10.33 -12.97
CA VAL A 332 2.43 11.64 -13.45
C VAL A 332 1.80 11.50 -14.82
N LYS A 333 2.44 10.75 -15.73
CA LYS A 333 1.89 10.49 -17.05
C LYS A 333 0.56 9.73 -16.97
N ILE A 334 0.48 8.67 -16.15
CA ILE A 334 -0.75 7.89 -15.95
C ILE A 334 -1.88 8.78 -15.42
N VAL A 335 -1.61 9.59 -14.39
CA VAL A 335 -2.58 10.50 -13.79
C VAL A 335 -3.06 11.53 -14.81
N LEU A 336 -2.15 12.23 -15.50
CA LEU A 336 -2.51 13.25 -16.48
C LEU A 336 -3.30 12.66 -17.65
N THR A 337 -2.89 11.49 -18.15
CA THR A 337 -3.58 10.78 -19.24
C THR A 337 -5.04 10.48 -18.86
N ASN A 338 -5.27 9.96 -17.65
CA ASN A 338 -6.63 9.67 -17.19
C ASN A 338 -7.45 10.96 -16.93
N LEU A 339 -6.82 12.01 -16.40
CA LEU A 339 -7.50 13.31 -16.21
C LEU A 339 -7.88 13.96 -17.54
N VAL A 340 -7.04 13.85 -18.57
CA VAL A 340 -7.33 14.36 -19.93
C VAL A 340 -8.50 13.61 -20.55
N LYS A 341 -8.58 12.29 -20.36
CA LYS A 341 -9.72 11.49 -20.78
C LYS A 341 -11.03 11.99 -20.15
N GLU A 342 -11.02 12.19 -18.83
CA GLU A 342 -12.21 12.69 -18.13
C GLU A 342 -12.54 14.14 -18.52
N LEU A 343 -11.53 15.00 -18.68
CA LEU A 343 -11.69 16.36 -19.20
C LEU A 343 -12.40 16.37 -20.57
N ALA A 344 -11.96 15.53 -21.51
CA ALA A 344 -12.56 15.44 -22.84
C ALA A 344 -14.03 15.02 -22.78
N GLN A 345 -14.36 14.06 -21.91
CA GLN A 345 -15.73 13.60 -21.68
C GLN A 345 -16.61 14.72 -21.09
N GLN A 346 -16.12 15.42 -20.07
CA GLN A 346 -16.84 16.53 -19.44
C GLN A 346 -17.06 17.70 -20.40
N CYS A 347 -16.07 18.03 -21.24
CA CYS A 347 -16.26 19.03 -22.29
C CYS A 347 -17.33 18.60 -23.30
N LEU A 348 -17.36 17.34 -23.71
CA LEU A 348 -18.36 16.81 -24.65
C LEU A 348 -19.79 16.84 -24.10
N GLU A 349 -19.95 16.64 -22.80
CA GLU A 349 -21.23 16.75 -22.10
C GLU A 349 -21.66 18.21 -21.94
N ALA A 350 -20.76 19.09 -21.49
CA ALA A 350 -21.03 20.51 -21.29
C ALA A 350 -21.36 21.24 -22.60
N PHE A 351 -20.48 21.17 -23.61
CA PHE A 351 -20.74 21.79 -24.92
C PHE A 351 -21.90 21.12 -25.65
N GLY A 352 -22.12 19.83 -25.42
CA GLY A 352 -23.28 19.13 -25.98
C GLY A 352 -24.62 19.51 -25.36
N SER A 353 -24.62 20.14 -24.19
CA SER A 353 -25.82 20.64 -23.51
C SER A 353 -26.18 22.07 -23.94
N VAL A 354 -25.33 22.74 -24.72
CA VAL A 354 -25.61 24.06 -25.29
C VAL A 354 -26.56 23.91 -26.49
N GLU A 355 -27.75 24.48 -26.39
CA GLU A 355 -28.79 24.29 -27.41
C GLU A 355 -28.47 24.94 -28.76
N LYS A 356 -27.79 26.10 -28.76
CA LYS A 356 -27.57 26.93 -29.96
C LYS A 356 -26.25 27.70 -29.88
N PHE A 357 -25.51 27.70 -30.98
CA PHE A 357 -24.30 28.52 -31.16
C PHE A 357 -24.51 29.58 -32.25
N GLY A 358 -24.10 30.82 -31.95
CA GLY A 358 -23.87 31.85 -32.97
C GLY A 358 -22.48 31.75 -33.59
N MET A 359 -22.16 32.56 -34.61
CA MET A 359 -20.86 32.50 -35.29
C MET A 359 -19.67 32.79 -34.37
N GLY A 360 -19.79 33.79 -33.48
CA GLY A 360 -18.74 34.11 -32.51
C GLY A 360 -18.57 33.03 -31.45
N GLY A 361 -19.67 32.51 -30.90
CA GLY A 361 -19.66 31.44 -29.91
C GLY A 361 -19.09 30.12 -30.45
N MET A 362 -19.44 29.77 -31.71
CA MET A 362 -18.85 28.63 -32.40
C MET A 362 -17.33 28.77 -32.54
N LEU A 363 -16.84 29.92 -33.01
CA LEU A 363 -15.40 30.15 -33.18
C LEU A 363 -14.65 30.15 -31.85
N GLN A 364 -15.24 30.74 -30.80
CA GLN A 364 -14.66 30.75 -29.46
C GLN A 364 -14.56 29.33 -28.88
N ALA A 365 -15.64 28.54 -28.94
CA ALA A 365 -15.66 27.16 -28.46
C ALA A 365 -14.63 26.29 -29.21
N THR A 366 -14.54 26.43 -30.54
CA THR A 366 -13.53 25.72 -31.35
C THR A 366 -12.10 26.11 -30.93
N LEU A 367 -11.82 27.40 -30.69
CA LEU A 367 -10.50 27.85 -30.24
C LEU A 367 -10.14 27.34 -28.85
N GLU A 368 -11.11 27.27 -27.93
CA GLU A 368 -10.89 26.74 -26.57
C GLU A 368 -10.59 25.24 -26.60
N ILE A 369 -11.30 24.45 -27.40
CA ILE A 369 -11.02 23.01 -27.56
C ILE A 369 -9.67 22.79 -28.25
N GLU A 370 -9.35 23.57 -29.28
CA GLU A 370 -8.07 23.48 -29.98
C GLU A 370 -6.90 23.83 -29.04
N PHE A 371 -7.08 24.84 -28.19
CA PHE A 371 -6.10 25.18 -27.15
C PHE A 371 -5.88 24.02 -26.17
N ILE A 372 -6.95 23.38 -25.70
CA ILE A 372 -6.86 22.21 -24.81
C ILE A 372 -6.15 21.05 -25.52
N HIS A 373 -6.50 20.77 -26.78
CA HIS A 373 -5.92 19.69 -27.58
C HIS A 373 -4.41 19.88 -27.76
N GLN A 374 -3.98 21.08 -28.15
CA GLN A 374 -2.56 21.39 -28.35
C GLN A 374 -1.78 21.34 -27.03
N THR A 375 -2.32 21.94 -25.97
CA THR A 375 -1.66 22.02 -24.66
C THR A 375 -1.47 20.63 -24.03
N LEU A 376 -2.43 19.72 -24.21
CA LEU A 376 -2.44 18.41 -23.56
C LEU A 376 -2.06 17.25 -24.51
N SER A 377 -1.62 17.56 -25.73
CA SER A 377 -1.32 16.59 -26.81
C SER A 377 -0.45 15.40 -26.38
N ALA A 378 0.51 15.61 -25.48
CA ALA A 378 1.39 14.55 -24.95
C ALA A 378 0.67 13.48 -24.10
N PHE A 379 -0.55 13.76 -23.64
CA PHE A 379 -1.33 12.93 -22.72
C PHE A 379 -2.70 12.52 -23.28
N ILE A 380 -3.00 12.87 -24.54
CA ILE A 380 -4.26 12.50 -25.20
C ILE A 380 -4.23 11.01 -25.57
N THR A 381 -5.21 10.25 -25.09
CA THR A 381 -5.46 8.87 -25.53
C THR A 381 -6.32 8.85 -26.79
N PRO A 382 -6.33 7.75 -27.57
CA PRO A 382 -7.23 7.60 -28.71
C PRO A 382 -8.70 7.81 -28.34
N GLU A 383 -9.11 7.37 -27.15
CA GLU A 383 -10.47 7.57 -26.63
C GLU A 383 -10.76 9.05 -26.35
N ALA A 384 -9.82 9.76 -25.72
CA ALA A 384 -9.96 11.19 -25.45
C ALA A 384 -10.02 12.01 -26.75
N ASP A 385 -9.22 11.63 -27.76
CA ASP A 385 -9.24 12.26 -29.08
C ASP A 385 -10.60 12.07 -29.78
N LEU A 386 -11.18 10.87 -29.70
CA LEU A 386 -12.53 10.61 -30.21
C LEU A 386 -13.58 11.47 -29.50
N SER A 387 -13.51 11.60 -28.18
CA SER A 387 -14.41 12.48 -27.43
C SER A 387 -14.26 13.93 -27.87
N MET A 388 -13.02 14.43 -28.03
CA MET A 388 -12.73 15.78 -28.54
C MET A 388 -13.25 16.00 -29.96
N GLN A 389 -13.12 15.01 -30.86
CA GLN A 389 -13.71 15.05 -32.19
C GLN A 389 -15.23 15.15 -32.15
N GLY A 390 -15.88 14.43 -31.22
CA GLY A 390 -17.31 14.51 -30.96
C GLY A 390 -17.78 15.92 -30.56
N ILE A 391 -16.92 16.69 -29.87
CA ILE A 391 -17.24 18.06 -29.48
C ILE A 391 -17.43 18.93 -30.72
N TYR A 392 -16.51 18.86 -31.69
CA TYR A 392 -16.60 19.60 -32.94
C TYR A 392 -17.88 19.29 -33.72
N GLN A 393 -18.28 18.01 -33.73
CA GLN A 393 -19.52 17.59 -34.38
C GLN A 393 -20.76 18.19 -33.70
N LYS A 394 -20.81 18.19 -32.37
CA LYS A 394 -21.93 18.80 -31.62
C LYS A 394 -21.99 20.32 -31.76
N ILE A 395 -20.86 21.00 -31.71
CA ILE A 395 -20.79 22.46 -31.92
C ILE A 395 -21.29 22.81 -33.33
N THR A 396 -20.87 22.05 -34.34
CA THR A 396 -21.28 22.28 -35.75
C THR A 396 -22.76 22.00 -35.96
N SER A 397 -23.32 20.96 -35.34
CA SER A 397 -24.74 20.63 -35.49
C SER A 397 -25.67 21.61 -34.77
N ALA A 398 -25.23 22.19 -33.64
CA ALA A 398 -25.97 23.19 -32.89
C ALA A 398 -25.76 24.64 -33.41
N TYR A 399 -24.96 24.83 -34.47
CA TYR A 399 -24.74 26.14 -35.08
C TYR A 399 -26.00 26.65 -35.78
N GLN A 400 -26.41 27.88 -35.45
CA GLN A 400 -27.48 28.60 -36.14
C GLN A 400 -26.93 29.86 -36.79
N ARG A 401 -27.10 29.94 -38.11
CA ARG A 401 -26.78 31.15 -38.87
C ARG A 401 -27.83 32.20 -38.51
N SER A 402 -27.41 33.31 -37.90
CA SER A 402 -28.32 34.41 -37.57
C SER A 402 -29.11 34.84 -38.82
N PRO A 403 -30.46 34.99 -38.76
CA PRO A 403 -31.28 35.43 -39.90
C PRO A 403 -31.02 36.87 -40.38
N ALA A 404 -30.06 37.60 -39.79
CA ALA A 404 -29.83 39.01 -40.06
C ALA A 404 -28.49 39.29 -40.74
N GLN A 405 -28.17 38.56 -41.82
CA GLN A 405 -27.25 39.04 -42.88
C GLN A 405 -27.70 38.51 -44.27
N GLY A 406 -29.01 38.53 -44.50
CA GLY A 406 -29.57 38.54 -45.85
C GLY A 406 -29.82 39.98 -46.26
N GLU A 407 -29.11 40.44 -47.29
CA GLU A 407 -29.33 41.68 -48.05
C GLU A 407 -29.09 43.02 -47.33
N LYS A 408 -27.85 43.52 -47.44
CA LYS A 408 -27.53 44.62 -48.36
C LYS A 408 -26.03 44.79 -48.55
#